data_AF-A0A0J5GKC5-F1
#
_entry.id   AF-A0A0J5GKC5-F1
#
_cell.length_a   1.000
_cell.length_b   1.000
_cell.length_c   1.000
_cell.angle_alpha   90.00
_cell.angle_beta   90.00
_cell.angle_gamma   90.00
#
_symmetry.space_group_name_H-M   'P 1'
#
loop_
_entity.id
_entity.type
_entity.pdbx_description
1 polymer ?
#
loop_
_entity_poly.entity_id
_entity_poly.type
_entity_poly.pdbx_seq_one_letter_code
_entity_poly.pdbx_strand_id
1 'polypeptide(L)'
;QDELREYQSEVRLLEEQLASESAEQELRTTNLLEDLDRLRKVVGNVPVQGPGLEVSLEDASYVPEGSNPNDYIVHEIHVQKVVHELFVAGAEAIAINGHRLSHQSYIQCAGPVIIIDGHTSYAPFVVTAIGDGEKFEQAISLIGGVKDQLLNDGISVRIQQQGLIELDPYLTEGG
;
A
#
# COMPACT_ATOMS: atom_id res chain seq x y z
N GLN A 1 63.32 -12.62 25.70
CA GLN A 1 62.84 -11.41 25.00
C GLN A 1 62.09 -11.78 23.72
N ASP A 2 62.50 -12.86 23.03
CA ASP A 2 61.80 -13.35 21.83
C ASP A 2 60.44 -13.98 22.12
N GLU A 3 60.31 -14.79 23.20
CA GLU A 3 59.01 -15.36 23.62
C GLU A 3 57.95 -14.26 23.89
N LEU A 4 58.34 -13.15 24.51
CA LEU A 4 57.40 -12.04 24.76
C LEU A 4 56.91 -11.39 23.46
N ARG A 5 57.75 -11.33 22.42
CA ARG A 5 57.37 -10.82 21.10
C ARG A 5 56.46 -11.79 20.36
N GLU A 6 56.67 -13.08 20.54
CA GLU A 6 55.82 -14.13 19.99
C GLU A 6 54.41 -14.06 20.58
N TYR A 7 54.28 -14.01 21.91
CA TYR A 7 52.98 -13.83 22.57
C TYR A 7 52.29 -12.52 22.17
N GLN A 8 53.02 -11.41 22.01
CA GLN A 8 52.45 -10.16 21.51
C GLN A 8 51.93 -10.27 20.08
N SER A 9 52.61 -11.06 19.23
CA SER A 9 52.15 -11.30 17.86
C SER A 9 50.89 -12.15 17.83
N GLU A 10 50.79 -13.14 18.71
CA GLU A 10 49.63 -14.02 18.86
C GLU A 10 48.41 -13.23 19.37
N VAL A 11 48.56 -12.41 20.41
CA VAL A 11 47.49 -11.53 20.90
C VAL A 11 46.95 -10.62 19.80
N ARG A 12 47.83 -9.98 19.00
CA ARG A 12 47.42 -9.13 17.89
C ARG A 12 46.62 -9.91 16.83
N LEU A 13 47.03 -11.15 16.52
CA LEU A 13 46.30 -12.00 15.58
C LEU A 13 44.91 -12.38 16.10
N LEU A 14 44.79 -12.69 17.40
CA LEU A 14 43.50 -12.94 18.03
C LEU A 14 42.60 -11.70 18.04
N GLU A 15 43.17 -10.52 18.33
CA GLU A 15 42.42 -9.25 18.28
C GLU A 15 41.92 -8.94 16.86
N GLU A 16 42.75 -9.15 15.84
CA GLU A 16 42.37 -9.00 14.43
C GLU A 16 41.27 -10.00 14.02
N GLN A 17 41.40 -11.26 14.45
CA GLN A 17 40.36 -12.29 14.23
C GLN A 17 39.05 -11.90 14.91
N LEU A 18 39.07 -11.54 16.20
CA LEU A 18 37.87 -11.11 16.93
C LEU A 18 37.22 -9.88 16.28
N ALA A 19 38.00 -8.91 15.82
CA ALA A 19 37.49 -7.73 15.13
C ALA A 19 36.84 -8.09 13.78
N SER A 20 37.40 -9.07 13.04
CA SER A 20 36.79 -9.57 11.80
C SER A 20 35.49 -10.34 12.06
N GLU A 21 35.47 -11.24 13.04
CA GLU A 21 34.27 -11.99 13.43
C GLU A 21 33.16 -11.06 13.92
N SER A 22 33.49 -10.03 14.72
CA SER A 22 32.51 -9.04 15.16
C SER A 22 31.94 -8.24 13.99
N ALA A 23 32.78 -7.82 13.05
CA ALA A 23 32.34 -7.09 11.85
C ALA A 23 31.41 -7.96 10.97
N GLU A 24 31.74 -9.25 10.78
CA GLU A 24 30.86 -10.18 10.07
C GLU A 24 29.53 -10.39 10.79
N GLN A 25 29.55 -10.51 12.12
CA GLN A 25 28.36 -10.66 12.96
C GLN A 25 27.44 -9.42 12.89
N GLU A 26 28.03 -8.23 12.89
CA GLU A 26 27.31 -6.95 12.74
C GLU A 26 26.64 -6.85 11.36
N LEU A 27 27.36 -7.20 10.29
CA LEU A 27 26.81 -7.24 8.93
C LEU A 27 25.64 -8.24 8.82
N ARG A 28 25.80 -9.45 9.37
CA ARG A 28 24.72 -10.46 9.41
C ARG A 28 23.49 -9.97 10.17
N THR A 29 23.69 -9.31 11.31
CA THR A 29 22.60 -8.76 12.12
C THR A 29 21.87 -7.65 11.37
N THR A 30 22.60 -6.76 10.72
CA THR A 30 22.04 -5.68 9.89
C THR A 30 21.17 -6.25 8.77
N ASN A 31 21.69 -7.22 8.01
CA ASN A 31 20.93 -7.87 6.94
C ASN A 31 19.65 -8.55 7.46
N LEU A 32 19.72 -9.26 8.60
CA LEU A 32 18.56 -9.89 9.22
C LEU A 32 17.49 -8.86 9.65
N LEU A 33 17.91 -7.70 10.15
CA LEU A 33 16.99 -6.62 10.52
C LEU A 33 16.32 -5.99 9.30
N GLU A 34 17.06 -5.77 8.21
CA GLU A 34 16.52 -5.29 6.93
C GLU A 34 15.52 -6.30 6.33
N ASP A 35 15.84 -7.60 6.37
CA ASP A 35 14.94 -8.66 5.93
C ASP A 35 13.67 -8.71 6.80
N LEU A 36 13.81 -8.55 8.12
CA LEU A 36 12.68 -8.50 9.04
C LEU A 36 11.75 -7.31 8.74
N ASP A 37 12.31 -6.13 8.51
CA ASP A 37 11.55 -4.93 8.16
C ASP A 37 10.82 -5.11 6.82
N ARG A 38 11.52 -5.64 5.81
CA ARG A 38 10.92 -5.96 4.52
C ARG A 38 9.77 -6.95 4.66
N LEU A 39 9.97 -8.04 5.41
CA LEU A 39 8.93 -9.04 5.63
C LEU A 39 7.74 -8.45 6.38
N ARG A 40 7.96 -7.62 7.41
CA ARG A 40 6.88 -6.94 8.13
C ARG A 40 6.03 -6.05 7.23
N LYS A 41 6.65 -5.35 6.28
CA LYS A 41 5.94 -4.52 5.28
C LYS A 41 5.07 -5.36 4.35
N VAL A 42 5.59 -6.50 3.89
CA VAL A 42 4.88 -7.46 3.02
C VAL A 42 3.69 -8.09 3.74
N VAL A 43 3.89 -8.52 5.00
CA VAL A 43 2.84 -9.11 5.83
C VAL A 43 1.85 -8.03 6.32
N GLY A 44 2.20 -6.74 6.20
CA GLY A 44 1.30 -5.64 6.52
C GLY A 44 1.19 -5.29 8.00
N ASN A 45 2.17 -5.71 8.80
CA ASN A 45 2.21 -5.52 10.27
C ASN A 45 2.82 -4.17 10.68
N VAL A 46 3.29 -3.38 9.73
CA VAL A 46 3.89 -2.06 9.97
C VAL A 46 3.30 -1.03 9.01
N PRO A 47 3.26 0.25 9.42
CA PRO A 47 2.87 1.32 8.53
C PRO A 47 3.84 1.40 7.35
N VAL A 48 3.30 1.82 6.20
CA VAL A 48 4.07 2.04 4.99
C VAL A 48 3.81 3.43 4.46
N GLN A 49 4.82 4.03 3.85
CA GLN A 49 4.70 5.37 3.29
C GLN A 49 5.47 5.49 1.98
N GLY A 50 5.01 6.38 1.10
CA GLY A 50 5.68 6.65 -0.17
C GLY A 50 4.87 7.60 -1.05
N PRO A 51 5.41 8.01 -2.20
CA PRO A 51 4.65 8.75 -3.19
C PRO A 51 3.54 7.86 -3.79
N GLY A 52 2.57 8.49 -4.46
CA GLY A 52 1.50 7.72 -5.07
C GLY A 52 0.38 8.56 -5.67
N LEU A 53 -0.80 7.96 -5.71
CA LEU A 53 -2.00 8.53 -6.30
C LEU A 53 -3.21 8.36 -5.37
N GLU A 54 -4.06 9.37 -5.34
CA GLU A 54 -5.37 9.35 -4.74
C GLU A 54 -6.44 9.44 -5.83
N VAL A 55 -7.41 8.51 -5.80
CA VAL A 55 -8.57 8.48 -6.69
C VAL A 55 -9.84 8.55 -5.84
N SER A 56 -10.54 9.69 -5.88
CA SER A 56 -11.83 9.87 -5.21
C SER A 56 -12.98 9.54 -6.15
N LEU A 57 -13.91 8.72 -5.67
CA LEU A 57 -15.18 8.38 -6.31
C LEU A 57 -16.33 8.98 -5.51
N GLU A 58 -17.12 9.82 -6.16
CA GLU A 58 -18.28 10.51 -5.60
C GLU A 58 -19.55 10.10 -6.34
N ASP A 59 -20.65 9.99 -5.59
CA ASP A 59 -21.99 9.80 -6.16
C ASP A 59 -22.30 10.93 -7.16
N ALA A 60 -23.24 10.68 -8.08
CA ALA A 60 -23.64 11.69 -9.03
C ALA A 60 -24.27 12.88 -8.31
N SER A 61 -23.84 14.10 -8.67
CA SER A 61 -24.39 15.33 -8.09
C SER A 61 -25.87 15.60 -8.46
N TYR A 62 -26.42 14.83 -9.41
CA TYR A 62 -27.79 14.96 -9.89
C TYR A 62 -28.38 13.60 -10.29
N VAL A 63 -29.59 13.34 -9.80
CA VAL A 63 -30.41 12.16 -10.17
C VAL A 63 -31.62 12.66 -10.94
N PRO A 64 -31.80 12.29 -12.23
CA PRO A 64 -32.96 12.68 -13.01
C PRO A 64 -34.29 12.24 -12.39
N GLU A 65 -35.31 13.07 -12.52
CA GLU A 65 -36.65 12.73 -12.03
C GLU A 65 -37.20 11.49 -12.76
N GLY A 66 -37.72 10.52 -11.99
CA GLY A 66 -38.21 9.24 -12.52
C GLY A 66 -37.13 8.18 -12.78
N SER A 67 -35.86 8.48 -12.53
CA SER A 67 -34.78 7.48 -12.55
C SER A 67 -34.64 6.75 -11.21
N ASN A 68 -33.94 5.61 -11.20
CA ASN A 68 -33.64 4.87 -9.98
C ASN A 68 -32.37 5.48 -9.33
N PRO A 69 -32.45 6.05 -8.10
CA PRO A 69 -31.28 6.65 -7.44
C PRO A 69 -30.12 5.67 -7.24
N ASN A 70 -30.41 4.36 -7.18
CA ASN A 70 -29.38 3.33 -7.08
C ASN A 70 -28.43 3.32 -8.29
N ASP A 71 -28.84 3.82 -9.45
CA ASP A 71 -28.00 3.84 -10.64
C ASP A 71 -27.00 5.02 -10.64
N TYR A 72 -27.06 5.89 -9.61
CA TYR A 72 -26.31 7.13 -9.52
C TYR A 72 -25.40 7.20 -8.28
N ILE A 73 -25.29 6.10 -7.53
CA ILE A 73 -24.38 5.98 -6.39
C ILE A 73 -23.17 5.12 -6.74
N VAL A 74 -22.07 5.30 -6.00
CA VAL A 74 -20.90 4.45 -6.13
C VAL A 74 -21.21 3.05 -5.58
N HIS A 75 -20.99 2.03 -6.42
CA HIS A 75 -21.09 0.61 -6.05
C HIS A 75 -19.72 0.00 -5.78
N GLU A 76 -19.70 -1.16 -5.12
CA GLU A 76 -18.48 -1.93 -4.83
C GLU A 76 -17.71 -2.25 -6.09
N ILE A 77 -18.40 -2.54 -7.20
CA ILE A 77 -17.76 -2.84 -8.48
C ILE A 77 -16.97 -1.63 -9.03
N HIS A 78 -17.42 -0.41 -8.77
CA HIS A 78 -16.71 0.81 -9.18
C HIS A 78 -15.39 0.94 -8.44
N VAL A 79 -15.42 0.73 -7.11
CA VAL A 79 -14.22 0.75 -6.27
C VAL A 79 -13.27 -0.40 -6.64
N GLN A 80 -13.80 -1.60 -6.85
CA GLN A 80 -13.01 -2.77 -7.25
C GLN A 80 -12.29 -2.55 -8.59
N LYS A 81 -12.93 -1.90 -9.58
CA LYS A 81 -12.27 -1.55 -10.85
C LYS A 81 -11.04 -0.68 -10.63
N VAL A 82 -11.14 0.36 -9.79
CA VAL A 82 -10.01 1.25 -9.47
C VAL A 82 -8.90 0.49 -8.75
N VAL A 83 -9.25 -0.27 -7.71
CA VAL A 83 -8.29 -1.06 -6.93
C VAL A 83 -7.55 -2.05 -7.81
N HIS A 84 -8.26 -2.77 -8.68
CA HIS A 84 -7.67 -3.74 -9.59
C HIS A 84 -6.71 -3.08 -10.58
N GLU A 85 -7.12 -1.98 -11.21
CA GLU A 85 -6.26 -1.27 -12.16
C GLU A 85 -4.97 -0.77 -11.49
N LEU A 86 -5.05 -0.26 -10.26
CA LEU A 86 -3.88 0.17 -9.50
C LEU A 86 -2.94 -1.00 -9.15
N PHE A 87 -3.48 -2.17 -8.78
CA PHE A 87 -2.66 -3.36 -8.59
C PHE A 87 -1.99 -3.82 -9.88
N VAL A 88 -2.71 -3.81 -11.01
CA VAL A 88 -2.15 -4.16 -12.33
C VAL A 88 -1.07 -3.16 -12.74
N ALA A 89 -1.23 -1.89 -12.40
CA ALA A 89 -0.23 -0.84 -12.62
C ALA A 89 0.98 -0.92 -11.67
N GLY A 90 0.96 -1.84 -10.69
CA GLY A 90 2.08 -2.12 -9.80
C GLY A 90 2.06 -1.39 -8.46
N ALA A 91 0.88 -1.03 -7.93
CA ALA A 91 0.77 -0.48 -6.59
C ALA A 91 1.33 -1.43 -5.53
N GLU A 92 2.16 -0.90 -4.63
CA GLU A 92 2.79 -1.65 -3.54
C GLU A 92 1.87 -1.80 -2.33
N ALA A 93 1.00 -0.81 -2.12
CA ALA A 93 -0.04 -0.82 -1.11
C ALA A 93 -1.22 0.03 -1.58
N ILE A 94 -2.43 -0.42 -1.26
CA ILE A 94 -3.67 0.28 -1.57
C ILE A 94 -4.52 0.37 -0.30
N ALA A 95 -5.23 1.47 -0.11
CA ALA A 95 -6.26 1.62 0.90
C ALA A 95 -7.52 2.25 0.30
N ILE A 96 -8.67 1.96 0.91
CA ILE A 96 -9.95 2.60 0.59
C ILE A 96 -10.41 3.33 1.86
N ASN A 97 -10.58 4.64 1.78
CA ASN A 97 -10.92 5.49 2.93
C ASN A 97 -10.01 5.24 4.14
N GLY A 98 -8.71 5.05 3.88
CA GLY A 98 -7.69 4.78 4.89
C GLY A 98 -7.60 3.32 5.35
N HIS A 99 -8.56 2.45 5.00
CA HIS A 99 -8.48 1.02 5.31
C HIS A 99 -7.57 0.31 4.31
N ARG A 100 -6.36 -0.04 4.74
CA ARG A 100 -5.35 -0.71 3.91
C ARG A 100 -5.80 -2.13 3.55
N LEU A 101 -5.69 -2.47 2.27
CA LEU A 101 -6.09 -3.77 1.75
C LEU A 101 -4.97 -4.80 1.89
N SER A 102 -5.39 -6.04 2.13
CA SER A 102 -4.59 -7.26 2.10
C SER A 102 -4.94 -8.10 0.87
N HIS A 103 -4.17 -9.16 0.64
CA HIS A 103 -4.46 -10.15 -0.43
C HIS A 103 -5.78 -10.90 -0.23
N GLN A 104 -6.32 -10.92 0.99
CA GLN A 104 -7.58 -11.59 1.34
C GLN A 104 -8.72 -10.60 1.53
N SER A 105 -8.47 -9.31 1.27
CA SER A 105 -9.48 -8.30 1.48
C SER A 105 -10.66 -8.47 0.54
N TYR A 106 -11.85 -8.20 1.05
CA TYR A 106 -13.09 -8.26 0.27
C TYR A 106 -13.83 -6.93 0.35
N ILE A 107 -14.50 -6.59 -0.75
CA ILE A 107 -15.27 -5.37 -0.92
C ILE A 107 -16.66 -5.78 -1.35
N GLN A 108 -17.68 -5.44 -0.58
CA GLN A 108 -19.07 -5.83 -0.85
C GLN A 108 -20.04 -4.67 -0.64
N CYS A 109 -21.10 -4.61 -1.43
CA CYS A 109 -22.19 -3.66 -1.19
C CYS A 109 -23.08 -4.08 -0.02
N ALA A 110 -23.52 -3.11 0.76
CA ALA A 110 -24.50 -3.27 1.83
C ALA A 110 -25.49 -2.10 1.82
N GLY A 111 -26.41 -2.10 0.86
CA GLY A 111 -27.30 -0.96 0.62
C GLY A 111 -26.51 0.20 0.00
N PRO A 112 -26.60 1.44 0.51
CA PRO A 112 -25.89 2.59 -0.05
C PRO A 112 -24.43 2.71 0.43
N VAL A 113 -23.94 1.73 1.19
CA VAL A 113 -22.59 1.73 1.76
C VAL A 113 -21.81 0.52 1.27
N ILE A 114 -20.48 0.63 1.33
CA ILE A 114 -19.57 -0.46 0.97
C ILE A 114 -18.93 -0.98 2.24
N ILE A 115 -18.88 -2.30 2.39
CA ILE A 115 -18.15 -2.98 3.47
C ILE A 115 -16.81 -3.46 2.92
N ILE A 116 -15.73 -3.12 3.62
CA ILE A 116 -14.36 -3.51 3.33
C ILE A 116 -13.84 -4.28 4.54
N ASP A 117 -13.62 -5.58 4.42
CA ASP A 117 -13.17 -6.44 5.53
C ASP A 117 -14.02 -6.34 6.81
N GLY A 118 -15.32 -6.09 6.64
CA GLY A 118 -16.26 -5.91 7.75
C GLY A 118 -16.40 -4.46 8.23
N HIS A 119 -15.56 -3.54 7.76
CA HIS A 119 -15.65 -2.11 8.05
C HIS A 119 -16.59 -1.41 7.08
N THR A 120 -17.57 -0.67 7.60
CA THR A 120 -18.47 0.14 6.77
C THR A 120 -17.78 1.42 6.31
N SER A 121 -17.90 1.71 5.01
CA SER A 121 -17.30 2.84 4.33
C SER A 121 -18.35 3.57 3.49
N TYR A 122 -18.21 4.89 3.39
CA TYR A 122 -19.20 5.81 2.82
C TYR A 122 -18.57 6.64 1.70
N ALA A 123 -19.38 7.09 0.75
CA ALA A 123 -18.96 8.06 -0.26
C ALA A 123 -18.60 9.43 0.39
N PRO A 124 -17.58 10.16 -0.10
CA PRO A 124 -16.69 9.79 -1.20
C PRO A 124 -15.79 8.60 -0.86
N PHE A 125 -15.58 7.70 -1.82
CA PHE A 125 -14.65 6.58 -1.69
C PHE A 125 -13.30 7.00 -2.26
N VAL A 126 -12.34 7.19 -1.35
CA VAL A 126 -10.99 7.62 -1.67
C VAL A 126 -10.08 6.39 -1.71
N VAL A 127 -9.64 6.02 -2.91
CA VAL A 127 -8.66 4.96 -3.12
C VAL A 127 -7.26 5.57 -3.18
N THR A 128 -6.43 5.26 -2.21
CA THR A 128 -5.02 5.71 -2.16
C THR A 128 -4.10 4.55 -2.50
N ALA A 129 -3.14 4.77 -3.40
CA ALA A 129 -2.15 3.77 -3.78
C ALA A 129 -0.73 4.33 -3.66
N ILE A 130 0.17 3.57 -3.03
CA ILE A 130 1.60 3.87 -2.94
C ILE A 130 2.34 3.24 -4.13
N GLY A 131 3.19 4.05 -4.78
CA GLY A 131 4.05 3.65 -5.89
C GLY A 131 4.23 4.77 -6.92
N ASP A 132 4.27 4.41 -8.20
CA ASP A 132 4.53 5.34 -9.30
C ASP A 132 3.23 6.07 -9.71
N GLY A 133 2.99 7.23 -9.10
CA GLY A 133 1.77 8.02 -9.31
C GLY A 133 1.50 8.40 -10.77
N GLU A 134 2.54 8.66 -11.57
CA GLU A 134 2.38 8.97 -12.99
C GLU A 134 1.88 7.73 -13.77
N LYS A 135 2.40 6.54 -13.48
CA LYS A 135 1.91 5.29 -14.10
C LYS A 135 0.47 5.00 -13.69
N PHE A 136 0.11 5.21 -12.43
CA PHE A 136 -1.26 5.00 -11.94
C PHE A 136 -2.25 5.94 -12.64
N GLU A 137 -1.89 7.21 -12.77
CA GLU A 137 -2.75 8.18 -13.45
C GLU A 137 -2.95 7.83 -14.93
N GLN A 138 -1.88 7.39 -15.61
CA GLN A 138 -1.95 6.91 -17.00
C GLN A 138 -2.81 5.66 -17.14
N ALA A 139 -2.68 4.69 -16.23
CA ALA A 139 -3.47 3.46 -16.24
C ALA A 139 -4.97 3.75 -16.05
N ILE A 140 -5.31 4.54 -15.02
CA ILE A 140 -6.71 4.90 -14.73
C ILE A 140 -7.32 5.76 -15.85
N SER A 141 -6.54 6.68 -16.43
CA SER A 141 -6.99 7.60 -17.48
C SER A 141 -6.81 7.07 -18.90
N LEU A 142 -6.51 5.78 -19.07
CA LEU A 142 -6.42 5.17 -20.39
C LEU A 142 -7.76 5.34 -21.14
N ILE A 143 -7.69 5.65 -22.43
CA ILE A 143 -8.90 5.85 -23.27
C ILE A 143 -9.74 4.58 -23.26
N GLY A 144 -11.01 4.69 -22.88
CA GLY A 144 -11.94 3.57 -22.68
C GLY A 144 -11.67 2.73 -21.43
N GLY A 145 -10.71 3.15 -20.60
CA GLY A 145 -10.30 2.50 -19.36
C GLY A 145 -11.22 2.81 -18.18
N VAL A 146 -10.68 2.67 -16.97
CA VAL A 146 -11.46 2.75 -15.73
C VAL A 146 -12.14 4.10 -15.55
N LYS A 147 -11.42 5.22 -15.74
CA LYS A 147 -12.00 6.56 -15.60
C LYS A 147 -13.18 6.77 -16.54
N ASP A 148 -13.03 6.42 -17.81
CA ASP A 148 -14.09 6.62 -18.80
C ASP A 148 -15.32 5.76 -18.49
N GLN A 149 -15.13 4.52 -18.05
CA GLN A 149 -16.22 3.65 -17.61
C GLN A 149 -16.96 4.25 -16.42
N LEU A 150 -16.25 4.72 -15.40
CA LEU A 150 -16.85 5.34 -14.21
C LEU A 150 -17.65 6.60 -14.56
N LEU A 151 -17.10 7.45 -15.43
CA LEU A 151 -17.81 8.64 -15.91
C LEU A 151 -19.07 8.28 -16.71
N ASN A 152 -19.02 7.22 -17.52
CA ASN A 152 -20.19 6.71 -18.24
C ASN A 152 -21.26 6.14 -17.29
N ASP A 153 -20.83 5.54 -16.18
CA ASP A 153 -21.69 5.05 -15.10
C ASP A 153 -22.21 6.21 -14.20
N GLY A 154 -21.89 7.47 -14.53
CA GLY A 154 -22.37 8.66 -13.81
C GLY A 154 -21.60 8.99 -12.54
N ILE A 155 -20.49 8.31 -12.27
CA ILE A 155 -19.66 8.50 -11.09
C ILE A 155 -18.71 9.68 -11.30
N SER A 156 -18.63 10.56 -10.31
CA SER A 156 -17.68 11.66 -10.31
C SER A 156 -16.30 11.15 -9.87
N VAL A 157 -15.29 11.31 -10.72
CA VAL A 157 -13.92 10.82 -10.46
C VAL A 157 -12.95 11.99 -10.36
N ARG A 158 -12.19 12.05 -9.27
CA ARG A 158 -11.08 12.98 -9.09
C ARG A 158 -9.79 12.22 -8.86
N ILE A 159 -8.74 12.59 -9.58
CA ILE A 159 -7.42 11.97 -9.49
C ILE A 159 -6.42 13.02 -9.04
N GLN A 160 -5.61 12.71 -8.03
CA GLN A 160 -4.59 13.60 -7.48
C GLN A 160 -3.31 12.83 -7.17
N GLN A 161 -2.19 13.32 -7.68
CA GLN A 161 -0.88 12.81 -7.28
C GLN A 161 -0.53 13.28 -5.88
N GLN A 162 0.07 12.40 -5.09
CA GLN A 162 0.50 12.69 -3.72
C GLN A 162 1.99 12.41 -3.58
N GLY A 163 2.72 13.39 -3.04
CA GLY A 163 4.16 13.24 -2.79
C GLY A 163 4.49 12.32 -1.61
N LEU A 164 3.55 12.18 -0.68
CA LEU A 164 3.66 11.29 0.47
C LEU A 164 2.25 10.82 0.88
N ILE A 165 2.06 9.51 0.86
CA ILE A 165 0.91 8.80 1.43
C ILE A 165 1.46 7.94 2.56
N GLU A 166 0.78 7.90 3.68
CA GLU A 166 1.06 7.02 4.82
C GLU A 166 -0.15 6.13 5.05
N LEU A 167 0.07 4.81 5.12
CA LEU A 167 -0.97 3.81 5.34
C LEU A 167 -0.64 2.99 6.57
N ASP A 168 -1.63 2.87 7.45
CA ASP A 168 -1.55 2.05 8.65
C ASP A 168 -1.43 0.54 8.33
N PRO A 169 -0.94 -0.28 9.27
CA PRO A 169 -0.98 -1.74 9.17
C PRO A 169 -2.41 -2.25 8.94
N TYR A 170 -2.57 -3.27 8.08
CA TYR A 170 -3.86 -3.96 7.95
C TYR A 170 -4.02 -5.13 8.94
N LEU A 171 -2.94 -5.57 9.57
CA LEU A 171 -2.95 -6.51 10.70
C LEU A 171 -2.65 -5.73 11.99
N THR A 172 -3.67 -5.54 12.82
CA THR A 172 -3.46 -5.15 14.22
C THR A 172 -3.20 -6.42 15.02
N GLU A 173 -2.23 -6.41 15.93
CA GLU A 173 -1.95 -7.55 16.83
C GLU A 173 -3.18 -7.81 17.72
N GLY A 174 -4.11 -8.65 17.24
CA GLY A 174 -5.41 -8.85 17.87
C GLY A 174 -6.37 -9.69 17.03
N GLY A 175 -5.97 -10.91 16.67
CA GLY A 175 -6.80 -11.91 16.00
C GLY A 175 -6.16 -13.28 16.00
#